data_AF-A0A409Y4C0-F1
#
_entry.id   AF-A0A409Y4C0-F1
#
_cell.length_a   1.000
_cell.length_b   1.000
_cell.length_c   1.000
_cell.angle_alpha   90.00
_cell.angle_beta   90.00
_cell.angle_gamma   90.00
#
_symmetry.space_group_name_H-M   'P 1'
#
loop_
_entity.id
_entity.type
_entity.pdbx_description
1 polymer ?
#
loop_
_entity_poly.entity_id
_entity_poly.type
_entity_poly.pdbx_seq_one_letter_code
_entity_poly.pdbx_strand_id
1 'polypeptide(L)'
;MSQTPNCDRETCNGTYSSLFRRWMEARGTEVVNTPIGYGFSGNLVSATMNIDSIDRDATCCERIRDAAKTFTLSRQWPQPTEIEIGPRYVWEKFLYFIGVDNAEPVEGCSDEGSDRSSSEHVKDTTMWPLDADVRLKEFVRDPYTNIAIFLSSYARTTGLIWADDNLECMAIILDFYVRYLLFHNIVPCMEDSLRRSLPLLEAAKSELPATSFIAKMLPDSLSRGCSDCWRWEDHLIPLSFVGAPPSTPVEGHPASSHAEEQSAMSQAYWDHVLYSASNQEDLPTPGTRTNDCTSLRSRPNADKTPWIPAKREQLCSLLSFVNLSLTHTTGIVERSLRRIKSIKCPQRWSPPAIRPTDDRASAAAVERAILLNKARLVLEPTSTGWDGGLIAICSEPNILAAPKHILSQEHDPLKTEIILLIDWDASTLASLKVGMGLGGTYVQVLRKDSAALGDRDNEKSDVASAFWYLDNLTAIIPSFWSVRK
;
A
#
# COMPACT_ATOMS: atom_id res chain seq x y z
N MET A 1 3.68 -19.28 -32.99
CA MET A 1 3.23 -20.40 -32.14
C MET A 1 3.91 -20.27 -30.80
N SER A 2 3.29 -19.56 -29.86
CA SER A 2 3.72 -19.48 -28.46
C SER A 2 3.43 -20.83 -27.80
N GLN A 3 4.45 -21.48 -27.24
CA GLN A 3 4.24 -22.64 -26.38
C GLN A 3 3.56 -22.14 -25.10
N THR A 4 2.24 -22.29 -25.01
CA THR A 4 1.54 -22.17 -23.74
C THR A 4 2.01 -23.31 -22.85
N PRO A 5 2.54 -23.03 -21.64
CA PRO A 5 2.95 -24.09 -20.72
C PRO A 5 1.77 -25.01 -20.45
N ASN A 6 1.99 -26.31 -20.64
CA ASN A 6 1.00 -27.36 -20.47
C ASN A 6 0.68 -27.45 -18.96
N CYS A 7 -0.31 -26.68 -18.50
CA CYS A 7 -0.82 -26.73 -17.14
C CYS A 7 -1.77 -27.93 -17.07
N ASP A 8 -1.35 -29.01 -16.41
CA ASP A 8 -2.14 -30.24 -16.39
C ASP A 8 -3.47 -30.02 -15.64
N ARG A 9 -4.54 -30.69 -16.05
CA ARG A 9 -5.88 -30.59 -15.44
C ARG A 9 -5.85 -30.97 -13.95
N GLU A 10 -4.95 -31.88 -13.57
CA GLU A 10 -4.66 -32.24 -12.18
C GLU A 10 -3.91 -31.14 -11.41
N THR A 11 -3.14 -30.30 -12.10
CA THR A 11 -2.45 -29.14 -11.51
C THR A 11 -3.47 -28.08 -11.09
N CYS A 12 -4.55 -27.90 -11.87
CA CYS A 12 -5.61 -26.96 -11.53
C CYS A 12 -6.42 -27.36 -10.29
N ASN A 13 -6.71 -28.65 -10.12
CA ASN A 13 -7.47 -29.13 -8.96
C ASN A 13 -6.57 -29.45 -7.74
N GLY A 14 -5.34 -29.93 -7.98
CA GLY A 14 -4.40 -30.37 -6.93
C GLY A 14 -3.35 -29.31 -6.53
N THR A 15 -2.74 -28.61 -7.50
CA THR A 15 -1.66 -27.64 -7.23
C THR A 15 -2.18 -26.27 -6.82
N TYR A 16 -3.35 -25.84 -7.30
CA TYR A 16 -3.96 -24.61 -6.76
C TYR A 16 -4.48 -24.80 -5.33
N SER A 17 -5.01 -25.98 -5.02
CA SER A 17 -5.26 -26.39 -3.64
C SER A 17 -3.97 -26.41 -2.82
N SER A 18 -2.83 -26.79 -3.39
CA SER A 18 -1.55 -26.82 -2.65
C SER A 18 -0.91 -25.45 -2.44
N LEU A 19 -1.06 -24.47 -3.33
CA LEU A 19 -0.61 -23.10 -3.08
C LEU A 19 -1.42 -22.43 -1.98
N PHE A 20 -2.74 -22.60 -2.03
CA PHE A 20 -3.64 -22.13 -0.99
C PHE A 20 -3.38 -22.85 0.33
N ARG A 21 -3.13 -24.16 0.27
CA ARG A 21 -2.69 -24.95 1.42
C ARG A 21 -1.33 -24.49 1.93
N ARG A 22 -0.35 -24.16 1.08
CA ARG A 22 0.96 -23.63 1.52
C ARG A 22 0.82 -22.25 2.17
N TRP A 23 -0.08 -21.42 1.65
CA TRP A 23 -0.44 -20.15 2.30
C TRP A 23 -1.04 -20.39 3.69
N MET A 24 -1.96 -21.36 3.82
CA MET A 24 -2.54 -21.76 5.11
C MET A 24 -1.50 -22.40 6.06
N GLU A 25 -0.65 -23.30 5.55
CA GLU A 25 0.41 -23.99 6.29
C GLU A 25 1.44 -22.99 6.82
N ALA A 26 1.83 -21.99 6.02
CA ALA A 26 2.74 -20.93 6.45
C ALA A 26 2.20 -20.10 7.60
N ARG A 27 0.87 -20.05 7.77
CA ARG A 27 0.17 -19.30 8.82
C ARG A 27 -0.34 -20.19 9.96
N GLY A 28 -0.03 -21.48 9.94
CA GLY A 28 -0.51 -22.44 10.93
C GLY A 28 -2.04 -22.58 10.95
N THR A 29 -2.73 -22.18 9.88
CA THR A 29 -4.18 -22.27 9.79
C THR A 29 -4.55 -23.70 9.42
N GLU A 30 -5.23 -24.41 10.33
CA GLU A 30 -5.69 -25.76 10.04
C GLU A 30 -6.82 -25.74 8.99
N VAL A 31 -6.69 -26.62 7.99
CA VAL A 31 -7.80 -26.92 7.08
C VAL A 31 -8.80 -27.77 7.83
N VAL A 32 -9.75 -27.13 8.50
CA VAL A 32 -10.91 -27.86 9.01
C VAL A 32 -11.72 -28.28 7.79
N ASN A 33 -11.69 -29.57 7.48
CA ASN A 33 -12.69 -30.18 6.61
C ASN A 33 -14.04 -30.03 7.33
N THR A 34 -14.70 -28.88 7.17
CA THR A 34 -16.08 -28.76 7.59
C THR A 34 -16.87 -29.69 6.68
N PRO A 35 -17.45 -30.80 7.19
CA PRO A 35 -18.46 -31.50 6.44
C PRO A 35 -19.51 -30.46 6.08
N ILE A 36 -19.78 -30.28 4.78
CA ILE A 36 -20.70 -29.26 4.24
C ILE A 36 -21.92 -29.22 5.15
N GLY A 37 -22.03 -28.15 5.94
CA GLY A 37 -22.90 -28.07 7.09
C GLY A 37 -24.36 -28.23 6.66
N TYR A 38 -25.05 -29.12 7.37
CA TYR A 38 -26.47 -29.42 7.28
C TYR A 38 -27.32 -28.14 7.33
N GLY A 39 -27.75 -27.65 6.17
CA GLY A 39 -28.67 -26.51 6.05
C GLY A 39 -29.35 -26.44 4.68
N PHE A 40 -28.72 -27.00 3.64
CA PHE A 40 -29.38 -27.30 2.37
C PHE A 40 -29.76 -28.79 2.33
N SER A 41 -30.97 -29.13 2.80
CA SER A 41 -31.54 -30.49 2.74
C SER A 41 -32.04 -30.89 1.34
N GLY A 42 -31.30 -30.52 0.30
CA GLY A 42 -31.49 -31.03 -1.06
C GLY A 42 -30.31 -31.92 -1.41
N ASN A 43 -30.58 -33.17 -1.82
CA ASN A 43 -29.59 -34.17 -2.27
C ASN A 43 -28.43 -33.57 -3.08
N LEU A 44 -27.36 -33.15 -2.40
CA LEU A 44 -26.11 -32.73 -3.02
C LEU A 44 -25.30 -34.00 -3.30
N VAL A 45 -25.79 -34.78 -4.27
CA VAL A 45 -24.96 -35.75 -5.00
C VAL A 45 -23.69 -34.99 -5.38
N SER A 46 -22.52 -35.58 -5.13
CA SER A 46 -21.19 -35.05 -5.45
C SER A 46 -21.17 -34.42 -6.85
N ALA A 47 -21.57 -33.15 -6.92
CA ALA A 47 -21.74 -32.43 -8.14
C ALA A 47 -20.37 -31.87 -8.43
N THR A 48 -19.47 -32.73 -8.90
CA THR A 48 -18.42 -32.28 -9.79
C THR A 48 -19.14 -31.68 -10.99
N MET A 49 -19.51 -30.40 -10.88
CA MET A 49 -20.05 -29.62 -11.98
C MET A 49 -19.02 -29.75 -13.09
N ASN A 50 -19.39 -30.54 -14.11
CA ASN A 50 -18.51 -30.74 -15.24
C ASN A 50 -18.40 -29.39 -15.93
N ILE A 51 -17.20 -28.85 -16.06
CA ILE A 51 -16.97 -27.57 -16.77
C ILE A 51 -17.53 -27.64 -18.20
N ASP A 52 -17.62 -28.85 -18.77
CA ASP A 52 -18.28 -29.11 -20.05
C ASP A 52 -19.80 -28.81 -20.05
N SER A 53 -20.42 -28.57 -18.89
CA SER A 53 -21.84 -28.20 -18.76
C SER A 53 -22.09 -26.70 -18.90
N ILE A 54 -21.04 -25.87 -19.01
CA ILE A 54 -21.22 -24.43 -19.24
C ILE A 54 -21.71 -24.26 -20.67
N ASP A 55 -22.92 -23.72 -20.80
CA ASP A 55 -23.56 -23.49 -22.08
C ASP A 55 -22.71 -22.51 -22.92
N ARG A 56 -22.27 -22.97 -24.09
CA ARG A 56 -21.45 -22.16 -25.01
C ARG A 56 -22.27 -21.07 -25.68
N ASP A 57 -23.58 -21.27 -25.78
CA ASP A 57 -24.52 -20.32 -26.38
C ASP A 57 -24.96 -19.23 -25.38
N ALA A 58 -24.66 -19.42 -24.09
CA ALA A 58 -24.90 -18.41 -23.06
C ALA A 58 -24.10 -17.13 -23.30
N THR A 59 -24.63 -16.02 -22.81
CA THR A 59 -23.97 -14.70 -22.88
C THR A 59 -22.65 -14.70 -22.09
N CYS A 60 -21.71 -13.78 -22.41
CA CYS A 60 -20.46 -13.67 -21.63
C CYS A 60 -20.76 -13.40 -20.13
N CYS A 61 -21.86 -12.71 -19.78
CA CYS A 61 -22.25 -12.46 -18.39
C CYS A 61 -22.70 -13.75 -17.67
N GLU A 62 -23.55 -14.56 -18.29
CA GLU A 62 -24.00 -15.84 -17.73
C GLU A 62 -22.84 -16.80 -17.52
N ARG A 63 -21.94 -16.91 -18.51
CA ARG A 63 -20.75 -17.75 -18.38
C ARG A 63 -19.84 -17.32 -17.23
N ILE A 64 -19.72 -16.02 -16.95
CA ILE A 64 -18.98 -15.53 -15.77
C ILE A 64 -19.67 -15.93 -14.47
N ARG A 65 -21.00 -15.80 -14.38
CA ARG A 65 -21.75 -16.21 -13.17
C ARG A 65 -21.60 -17.71 -12.90
N ASP A 66 -21.78 -18.53 -13.92
CA ASP A 66 -21.64 -19.98 -13.82
C ASP A 66 -20.22 -20.39 -13.46
N ALA A 67 -19.22 -19.73 -14.06
CA ALA A 67 -17.82 -19.94 -13.74
C ALA A 67 -17.47 -19.52 -12.30
N ALA A 68 -17.98 -18.38 -11.82
CA ALA A 68 -17.79 -17.93 -10.45
C ALA A 68 -18.45 -18.87 -9.42
N LYS A 69 -19.68 -19.32 -9.70
CA LYS A 69 -20.39 -20.30 -8.87
C LYS A 69 -19.63 -21.63 -8.82
N THR A 70 -19.20 -22.12 -9.98
CA THR A 70 -18.37 -23.34 -10.08
C THR A 70 -17.05 -23.15 -9.34
N PHE A 71 -16.41 -21.98 -9.47
CA PHE A 71 -15.15 -21.66 -8.80
C PHE A 71 -15.30 -21.68 -7.28
N THR A 72 -16.41 -21.14 -6.78
CA THR A 72 -16.75 -21.10 -5.34
C THR A 72 -17.02 -22.50 -4.79
N LEU A 73 -17.84 -23.30 -5.48
CA LEU A 73 -18.28 -24.62 -5.00
C LEU A 73 -17.22 -25.72 -5.16
N SER A 74 -16.29 -25.56 -6.10
CA SER A 74 -15.24 -26.56 -6.36
C SER A 74 -14.05 -26.48 -5.41
N ARG A 75 -14.06 -25.56 -4.44
CA ARG A 75 -12.93 -25.30 -3.53
C ARG A 75 -13.32 -25.38 -2.08
N GLN A 76 -12.38 -25.87 -1.28
CA GLN A 76 -12.42 -25.71 0.17
C GLN A 76 -11.82 -24.35 0.51
N TRP A 77 -12.62 -23.49 1.14
CA TRP A 77 -12.17 -22.21 1.65
C TRP A 77 -11.71 -22.36 3.10
N PRO A 78 -10.62 -21.70 3.52
CA PRO A 78 -10.25 -21.60 4.93
C PRO A 78 -11.43 -21.08 5.72
N GLN A 79 -11.59 -21.62 6.94
CA GLN A 79 -12.53 -21.04 7.87
C GLN A 79 -12.05 -19.63 8.21
N PRO A 80 -12.95 -18.62 8.17
CA PRO A 80 -12.60 -17.29 8.63
C PRO A 80 -12.21 -17.39 10.11
N THR A 81 -11.04 -16.87 10.45
CA THR A 81 -10.61 -16.71 11.86
C THR A 81 -11.37 -15.58 12.53
N GLU A 82 -11.73 -14.56 11.74
CA GLU A 82 -12.44 -13.36 12.16
C GLU A 82 -13.50 -13.00 11.10
N ILE A 83 -14.54 -12.29 11.53
CA ILE A 83 -15.55 -11.72 10.63
C ILE A 83 -14.84 -10.74 9.69
N GLU A 84 -15.17 -10.75 8.40
CA GLU A 84 -14.63 -9.82 7.38
C GLU A 84 -13.12 -9.95 7.08
N ILE A 85 -12.54 -11.11 7.39
CA ILE A 85 -11.12 -11.37 7.08
C ILE A 85 -10.96 -12.69 6.32
N GLY A 86 -10.05 -12.64 5.35
CA GLY A 86 -9.48 -13.81 4.72
C GLY A 86 -10.08 -14.14 3.35
N PRO A 87 -9.64 -15.26 2.75
CA PRO A 87 -9.83 -15.50 1.33
C PRO A 87 -11.29 -15.60 0.88
N ARG A 88 -12.15 -16.21 1.69
CA ARG A 88 -13.56 -16.35 1.36
C ARG A 88 -14.26 -15.00 1.34
N TYR A 89 -14.03 -14.18 2.36
CA TYR A 89 -14.61 -12.86 2.46
C TYR A 89 -14.17 -11.95 1.31
N VAL A 90 -12.87 -11.93 1.00
CA VAL A 90 -12.33 -11.17 -0.14
C VAL A 90 -12.96 -11.63 -1.46
N TRP A 91 -13.13 -12.94 -1.64
CA TRP A 91 -13.79 -13.49 -2.82
C TRP A 91 -15.26 -13.05 -2.92
N GLU A 92 -16.01 -13.13 -1.82
CA GLU A 92 -17.41 -12.68 -1.78
C GLU A 92 -17.54 -11.18 -2.06
N LYS A 93 -16.67 -10.34 -1.48
CA LYS A 93 -16.61 -8.90 -1.80
C LYS A 93 -16.23 -8.65 -3.27
N PHE A 94 -15.37 -9.49 -3.87
CA PHE A 94 -15.09 -9.41 -5.31
C PHE A 94 -16.30 -9.76 -6.17
N LEU A 95 -17.03 -10.83 -5.84
CA LEU A 95 -18.25 -11.22 -6.57
C LEU A 95 -19.33 -10.14 -6.51
N TYR A 96 -19.50 -9.53 -5.34
CA TYR A 96 -20.38 -8.38 -5.17
C TYR A 96 -19.94 -7.19 -6.03
N PHE A 97 -18.65 -6.85 -5.98
CA PHE A 97 -18.04 -5.76 -6.75
C PHE A 97 -18.28 -5.91 -8.26
N ILE A 98 -18.04 -7.10 -8.82
CA ILE A 98 -18.25 -7.35 -10.26
C ILE A 98 -19.72 -7.62 -10.63
N GLY A 99 -20.66 -7.61 -9.68
CA GLY A 99 -22.08 -7.85 -9.95
C GLY A 99 -22.43 -9.30 -10.32
N VAL A 100 -21.65 -10.26 -9.84
CA VAL A 100 -22.02 -11.69 -9.87
C VAL A 100 -23.00 -12.01 -8.75
N ASP A 101 -22.79 -11.42 -7.57
CA ASP A 101 -23.72 -11.50 -6.44
C ASP A 101 -24.37 -10.13 -6.18
N ASN A 102 -25.64 -10.17 -5.78
CA ASN A 102 -26.46 -9.00 -5.46
C ASN A 102 -26.49 -8.73 -3.96
N ALA A 103 -26.28 -9.77 -3.14
CA ALA A 103 -26.23 -9.61 -1.70
C ALA A 103 -24.87 -9.04 -1.31
N GLU A 104 -24.88 -7.86 -0.68
CA GLU A 104 -23.68 -7.40 0.02
C GLU A 104 -23.37 -8.39 1.14
N PRO A 105 -22.11 -8.84 1.28
CA PRO A 105 -21.72 -9.70 2.39
C PRO A 105 -22.11 -9.03 3.70
N VAL A 106 -22.96 -9.70 4.49
CA VAL A 106 -23.48 -9.17 5.75
C VAL A 106 -22.32 -8.90 6.68
N GLU A 107 -22.10 -7.63 7.01
CA GLU A 107 -21.15 -7.21 8.02
C GLU A 107 -21.69 -7.66 9.37
N GLY A 108 -20.91 -8.51 10.05
CA GLY A 108 -21.36 -9.26 11.22
C GLY A 108 -21.43 -8.39 12.47
N CYS A 109 -22.28 -7.36 12.48
CA CYS A 109 -22.53 -6.54 13.66
C CYS A 109 -23.67 -7.16 14.50
N SER A 110 -23.41 -8.34 15.07
CA SER A 110 -24.33 -8.97 16.01
C SER A 110 -24.13 -8.42 17.42
N ASP A 111 -24.38 -7.12 17.61
CA ASP A 111 -24.48 -6.52 18.94
C ASP A 111 -25.95 -6.29 19.27
N GLU A 112 -26.69 -7.37 19.56
CA GLU A 112 -28.12 -7.32 19.91
C GLU A 112 -28.39 -6.75 21.33
N GLY A 113 -27.44 -6.02 21.92
CA GLY A 113 -27.46 -5.70 23.35
C GLY A 113 -27.67 -4.23 23.77
N SER A 114 -27.52 -3.24 22.89
CA SER A 114 -27.44 -1.84 23.34
C SER A 114 -28.53 -0.94 22.80
N ASP A 115 -29.57 -0.76 23.61
CA ASP A 115 -30.59 0.28 23.43
C ASP A 115 -29.97 1.69 23.26
N ARG A 116 -30.36 2.34 22.16
CA ARG A 116 -30.45 3.80 21.98
C ARG A 116 -29.14 4.59 21.89
N SER A 117 -28.58 4.61 20.68
CA SER A 117 -28.38 5.89 19.97
C SER A 117 -28.37 5.60 18.48
N SER A 118 -29.47 5.94 17.80
CA SER A 118 -29.58 5.88 16.35
C SER A 118 -28.68 6.95 15.73
N SER A 119 -27.36 6.72 15.75
CA SER A 119 -26.50 7.38 14.78
C SER A 119 -26.96 6.83 13.45
N GLU A 120 -27.60 7.66 12.63
CA GLU A 120 -27.68 7.43 11.19
C GLU A 120 -26.24 7.21 10.74
N HIS A 121 -25.81 5.95 10.69
CA HIS A 121 -24.71 5.56 9.83
C HIS A 121 -25.18 5.98 8.47
N VAL A 122 -24.72 7.15 8.03
CA VAL A 122 -24.81 7.61 6.66
C VAL A 122 -24.22 6.47 5.88
N LYS A 123 -25.07 5.56 5.40
CA LYS A 123 -24.66 4.51 4.49
C LYS A 123 -23.99 5.29 3.40
N ASP A 124 -22.68 5.16 3.32
CA ASP A 124 -21.86 5.70 2.24
C ASP A 124 -22.22 4.89 0.99
N THR A 125 -23.50 5.01 0.61
CA THR A 125 -24.24 4.39 -0.50
C THR A 125 -23.71 4.92 -1.83
N THR A 126 -22.77 5.86 -1.74
CA THR A 126 -22.34 6.73 -2.81
C THR A 126 -21.37 6.05 -3.76
N MET A 127 -20.67 4.99 -3.35
CA MET A 127 -19.61 4.49 -4.22
C MET A 127 -20.05 3.46 -5.27
N TRP A 128 -21.18 2.75 -5.09
CA TRP A 128 -21.61 1.71 -6.05
C TRP A 128 -23.13 1.60 -6.27
N PRO A 129 -23.84 2.68 -6.64
CA PRO A 129 -25.29 2.63 -6.91
C PRO A 129 -25.66 1.89 -8.20
N LEU A 130 -24.70 1.24 -8.86
CA LEU A 130 -24.97 0.52 -10.10
C LEU A 130 -25.62 -0.81 -9.81
N ASP A 131 -26.65 -1.09 -10.58
CA ASP A 131 -27.27 -2.40 -10.70
C ASP A 131 -26.20 -3.47 -11.03
N ALA A 132 -26.35 -4.66 -10.45
CA ALA A 132 -25.38 -5.73 -10.59
C ALA A 132 -25.16 -6.15 -12.05
N ASP A 133 -26.19 -6.13 -12.90
CA ASP A 133 -26.03 -6.41 -14.33
C ASP A 133 -25.15 -5.36 -15.02
N VAL A 134 -25.20 -4.10 -14.56
CA VAL A 134 -24.34 -3.03 -15.09
C VAL A 134 -22.89 -3.25 -14.67
N ARG A 135 -22.64 -3.56 -13.39
CA ARG A 135 -21.29 -3.88 -12.89
C ARG A 135 -20.69 -5.07 -13.63
N LEU A 136 -21.48 -6.12 -13.87
CA LEU A 136 -21.02 -7.30 -14.60
C LEU A 136 -20.72 -6.99 -16.07
N LYS A 137 -21.55 -6.18 -16.73
CA LYS A 137 -21.28 -5.74 -18.11
C LYS A 137 -20.00 -4.91 -18.20
N GLU A 138 -19.71 -4.08 -17.21
CA GLU A 138 -18.46 -3.31 -17.16
C GLU A 138 -17.24 -4.18 -16.91
N PHE A 139 -17.35 -5.18 -16.02
CA PHE A 139 -16.31 -6.17 -15.84
C PHE A 139 -16.05 -6.95 -17.13
N VAL A 140 -17.11 -7.38 -17.84
CA VAL A 140 -16.98 -8.08 -19.12
C VAL A 140 -16.32 -7.19 -20.19
N ARG A 141 -16.62 -5.88 -20.19
CA ARG A 141 -16.04 -4.90 -21.12
C ARG A 141 -14.54 -4.69 -20.87
N ASP A 142 -14.13 -4.56 -19.61
CA ASP A 142 -12.74 -4.30 -19.25
C ASP A 142 -12.35 -4.93 -17.90
N PRO A 143 -12.06 -6.24 -17.86
CA PRO A 143 -11.73 -6.92 -16.62
C PRO A 143 -10.41 -6.41 -16.02
N TYR A 144 -9.47 -5.95 -16.85
CA TYR A 144 -8.21 -5.36 -16.39
C TYR A 144 -8.44 -4.17 -15.46
N THR A 145 -9.19 -3.17 -15.93
CA THR A 145 -9.47 -1.95 -15.16
C THR A 145 -10.29 -2.25 -13.91
N ASN A 146 -11.27 -3.16 -14.00
CA ASN A 146 -12.09 -3.54 -12.85
C ASN A 146 -11.28 -4.26 -11.76
N ILE A 147 -10.38 -5.18 -12.14
CA ILE A 147 -9.46 -5.84 -11.20
C ILE A 147 -8.54 -4.80 -10.54
N ALA A 148 -8.01 -3.85 -11.31
CA ALA A 148 -7.16 -2.79 -10.79
C ALA A 148 -7.90 -1.93 -9.76
N ILE A 149 -9.15 -1.54 -10.04
CA ILE A 149 -10.00 -0.77 -9.12
C ILE A 149 -10.31 -1.59 -7.86
N PHE A 150 -10.68 -2.87 -8.01
CA PHE A 150 -10.95 -3.75 -6.88
C PHE A 150 -9.77 -3.81 -5.91
N LEU A 151 -8.56 -4.05 -6.43
CA LEU A 151 -7.33 -4.18 -5.65
C LEU A 151 -6.74 -2.84 -5.17
N SER A 152 -7.40 -1.70 -5.43
CA SER A 152 -6.89 -0.39 -5.04
C SER A 152 -7.96 0.48 -4.36
N SER A 153 -8.66 1.32 -5.11
CA SER A 153 -9.63 2.28 -4.56
C SER A 153 -10.82 1.60 -3.87
N TYR A 154 -11.32 0.50 -4.43
CA TYR A 154 -12.40 -0.27 -3.79
C TYR A 154 -11.91 -0.93 -2.50
N ALA A 155 -10.78 -1.64 -2.53
CA ALA A 155 -10.21 -2.25 -1.34
C ALA A 155 -9.97 -1.25 -0.22
N ARG A 156 -9.56 -0.02 -0.54
CA ARG A 156 -9.38 1.03 0.47
C ARG A 156 -10.69 1.46 1.12
N THR A 157 -11.68 1.77 0.31
CA THR A 157 -12.96 2.36 0.75
C THR A 157 -13.85 1.35 1.45
N THR A 158 -13.75 0.07 1.09
CA THR A 158 -14.43 -1.04 1.77
C THR A 158 -13.63 -1.61 2.94
N GLY A 159 -12.50 -0.99 3.30
CA GLY A 159 -11.69 -1.40 4.44
C GLY A 159 -10.90 -2.71 4.28
N LEU A 160 -10.90 -3.33 3.10
CA LEU A 160 -10.12 -4.54 2.83
C LEU A 160 -8.61 -4.34 3.06
N ILE A 161 -8.10 -3.11 2.92
CA ILE A 161 -6.68 -2.81 3.13
C ILE A 161 -6.25 -2.79 4.61
N TRP A 162 -7.18 -2.85 5.55
CA TRP A 162 -6.87 -2.73 6.98
C TRP A 162 -6.55 -4.05 7.68
N ALA A 163 -6.65 -5.16 6.94
CA ALA A 163 -6.27 -6.49 7.40
C ALA A 163 -5.15 -7.07 6.53
N ASP A 164 -4.04 -7.48 7.15
CA ASP A 164 -2.88 -8.07 6.45
C ASP A 164 -3.27 -9.31 5.63
N ASP A 165 -4.16 -10.12 6.20
CA ASP A 165 -4.66 -11.35 5.59
C ASP A 165 -5.38 -11.08 4.27
N ASN A 166 -6.14 -9.99 4.22
CA ASN A 166 -6.83 -9.56 3.01
C ASN A 166 -5.81 -9.12 1.96
N LEU A 167 -4.82 -8.30 2.34
CA LEU A 167 -3.75 -7.83 1.46
C LEU A 167 -2.90 -8.96 0.87
N GLU A 168 -2.66 -10.02 1.64
CA GLU A 168 -1.92 -11.20 1.19
C GLU A 168 -2.72 -12.07 0.22
N CYS A 169 -4.00 -12.30 0.49
CA CYS A 169 -4.77 -13.27 -0.29
C CYS A 169 -5.47 -12.66 -1.52
N MET A 170 -5.79 -11.36 -1.52
CA MET A 170 -6.67 -10.79 -2.55
C MET A 170 -6.14 -10.95 -3.98
N ALA A 171 -4.89 -10.59 -4.24
CA ALA A 171 -4.30 -10.73 -5.56
C ALA A 171 -4.10 -12.20 -5.95
N ILE A 172 -3.84 -13.07 -4.98
CA ILE A 172 -3.67 -14.52 -5.19
C ILE A 172 -4.98 -15.15 -5.67
N ILE A 173 -6.10 -14.84 -5.00
CA ILE A 173 -7.43 -15.36 -5.35
C ILE A 173 -7.83 -14.91 -6.76
N LEU A 174 -7.61 -13.63 -7.08
CA LEU A 174 -7.93 -13.11 -8.40
C LEU A 174 -7.02 -13.67 -9.50
N ASP A 175 -5.72 -13.87 -9.23
CA ASP A 175 -4.80 -14.56 -10.15
C ASP A 175 -5.30 -15.98 -10.45
N PHE A 176 -5.75 -16.71 -9.44
CA PHE A 176 -6.34 -18.03 -9.64
C PHE A 176 -7.63 -17.99 -10.45
N TYR A 177 -8.53 -17.06 -10.16
CA TYR A 177 -9.79 -16.95 -10.90
C TYR A 177 -9.57 -16.56 -12.36
N VAL A 178 -8.69 -15.58 -12.62
CA VAL A 178 -8.35 -15.17 -13.99
C VAL A 178 -7.71 -16.32 -14.77
N ARG A 179 -6.77 -17.06 -14.16
CA ARG A 179 -6.17 -18.24 -14.80
C ARG A 179 -7.18 -19.34 -15.04
N TYR A 180 -8.13 -19.54 -14.13
CA TYR A 180 -9.24 -20.49 -14.30
C TYR A 180 -10.10 -20.11 -15.52
N LEU A 181 -10.50 -18.84 -15.66
CA LEU A 181 -11.26 -18.35 -16.82
C LEU A 181 -10.50 -18.55 -18.14
N LEU A 182 -9.20 -18.23 -18.15
CA LEU A 182 -8.32 -18.38 -19.32
C LEU A 182 -8.10 -19.84 -19.69
N PHE A 183 -7.81 -20.69 -18.71
CA PHE A 183 -7.48 -22.10 -18.93
C PHE A 183 -8.65 -22.89 -19.51
N HIS A 184 -9.86 -22.64 -19.00
CA HIS A 184 -11.07 -23.30 -19.49
C HIS A 184 -11.72 -22.58 -20.66
N ASN A 185 -11.14 -21.47 -21.14
CA ASN A 185 -11.65 -20.66 -22.24
C ASN A 185 -13.15 -20.30 -22.05
N ILE A 186 -13.53 -19.92 -20.83
CA ILE A 186 -14.92 -19.66 -20.43
C ILE A 186 -15.51 -18.48 -21.21
N VAL A 187 -14.69 -17.47 -21.47
CA VAL A 187 -15.10 -16.19 -22.05
C VAL A 187 -14.06 -15.71 -23.08
N PRO A 188 -14.04 -16.31 -24.28
CA PRO A 188 -13.07 -15.95 -25.33
C PRO A 188 -13.12 -14.45 -25.68
N CYS A 189 -14.30 -13.83 -25.53
CA CYS A 189 -14.56 -12.40 -25.77
C CYS A 189 -13.65 -11.45 -24.96
N MET A 190 -13.09 -11.89 -23.82
CA MET A 190 -12.26 -11.07 -22.94
C MET A 190 -10.83 -11.59 -22.73
N GLU A 191 -10.40 -12.58 -23.51
CA GLU A 191 -9.11 -13.27 -23.32
C GLU A 191 -7.93 -12.29 -23.23
N ASP A 192 -7.83 -11.36 -24.18
CA ASP A 192 -6.74 -10.38 -24.21
C ASP A 192 -6.72 -9.49 -22.97
N SER A 193 -7.89 -9.07 -22.48
CA SER A 193 -7.99 -8.21 -21.29
C SER A 193 -7.66 -8.97 -20.00
N LEU A 194 -8.11 -10.22 -19.88
CA LEU A 194 -7.71 -11.13 -18.79
C LEU A 194 -6.21 -11.45 -18.81
N ARG A 195 -5.60 -11.62 -19.99
CA ARG A 195 -4.14 -11.80 -20.08
C ARG A 195 -3.39 -10.54 -19.65
N ARG A 196 -3.90 -9.35 -19.98
CA ARG A 196 -3.33 -8.07 -19.53
C ARG A 196 -3.42 -7.87 -18.02
N SER A 197 -4.35 -8.51 -17.31
CA SER A 197 -4.44 -8.42 -15.84
C SER A 197 -3.42 -9.28 -15.11
N LEU A 198 -2.82 -10.29 -15.75
CA LEU A 198 -1.84 -11.16 -15.08
C LEU A 198 -0.60 -10.40 -14.58
N PRO A 199 0.08 -9.52 -15.35
CA PRO A 199 1.18 -8.70 -14.83
C PRO A 199 0.77 -7.78 -13.67
N LEU A 200 -0.45 -7.25 -13.70
CA LEU A 200 -1.00 -6.44 -12.60
C LEU A 200 -1.16 -7.29 -11.34
N LEU A 201 -1.68 -8.50 -11.47
CA LEU A 201 -1.84 -9.43 -10.34
C LEU A 201 -0.49 -9.89 -9.78
N GLU A 202 0.53 -10.07 -10.62
CA GLU A 202 1.90 -10.32 -10.14
C GLU A 202 2.46 -9.13 -9.34
N ALA A 203 2.27 -7.89 -9.81
CA ALA A 203 2.66 -6.71 -9.05
C ALA A 203 1.90 -6.64 -7.72
N ALA A 204 0.58 -6.82 -7.75
CA ALA A 204 -0.30 -6.77 -6.57
C ALA A 204 0.05 -7.80 -5.50
N LYS A 205 0.41 -9.04 -5.89
CA LYS A 205 0.88 -10.08 -4.96
C LYS A 205 2.09 -9.64 -4.14
N SER A 206 2.94 -8.77 -4.69
CA SER A 206 4.12 -8.26 -3.99
C SER A 206 3.90 -6.91 -3.31
N GLU A 207 3.12 -6.02 -3.90
CA GLU A 207 2.94 -4.66 -3.42
C GLU A 207 1.89 -4.53 -2.31
N LEU A 208 0.82 -5.32 -2.34
CA LEU A 208 -0.25 -5.20 -1.33
C LEU A 208 0.21 -5.59 0.07
N PRO A 209 0.92 -6.73 0.29
CA PRO A 209 1.51 -6.99 1.61
C PRO A 209 2.57 -5.94 1.98
N ALA A 210 3.29 -5.43 0.97
CA ALA A 210 4.30 -4.40 1.18
C ALA A 210 3.69 -3.07 1.67
N THR A 211 2.45 -2.71 1.31
CA THR A 211 1.83 -1.48 1.82
C THR A 211 1.64 -1.54 3.32
N SER A 212 1.10 -2.63 3.87
CA SER A 212 0.99 -2.80 5.33
C SER A 212 2.36 -2.81 6.00
N PHE A 213 3.31 -3.54 5.43
CA PHE A 213 4.67 -3.57 5.96
C PHE A 213 5.29 -2.16 6.04
N ILE A 214 5.21 -1.37 4.96
CA ILE A 214 5.74 -0.01 4.92
C ILE A 214 4.98 0.90 5.91
N ALA A 215 3.66 0.75 6.05
CA ALA A 215 2.86 1.54 6.99
C ALA A 215 3.32 1.36 8.43
N LYS A 216 3.75 0.15 8.80
CA LYS A 216 4.28 -0.16 10.15
C LYS A 216 5.71 0.32 10.36
N MET A 217 6.47 0.50 9.27
CA MET A 217 7.88 0.89 9.32
C MET A 217 8.10 2.40 9.24
N LEU A 218 7.16 3.15 8.68
CA LEU A 218 7.23 4.61 8.51
C LEU A 218 6.24 5.34 9.43
N PRO A 219 6.60 6.52 9.99
CA PRO A 219 7.91 7.18 9.92
C PRO A 219 9.05 6.35 10.54
N ASP A 220 10.24 6.44 9.96
CA ASP A 220 11.42 5.68 10.39
C ASP A 220 12.14 6.36 11.59
N SER A 221 13.29 5.84 12.02
CA SER A 221 14.00 6.42 13.17
C SER A 221 14.61 7.78 12.87
N LEU A 222 15.07 8.01 11.63
CA LEU A 222 15.52 9.34 11.19
C LEU A 222 14.36 10.34 11.25
N SER A 223 13.23 10.03 10.63
CA SER A 223 12.10 10.96 10.56
C SER A 223 11.54 11.29 11.94
N ARG A 224 11.36 10.29 12.81
CA ARG A 224 10.94 10.52 14.21
C ARG A 224 11.91 11.44 14.95
N GLY A 225 13.20 11.18 14.84
CA GLY A 225 14.22 12.02 15.49
C GLY A 225 14.28 13.44 14.94
N CYS A 226 13.98 13.64 13.65
CA CYS A 226 13.81 14.95 13.05
C CYS A 226 12.56 15.67 13.58
N SER A 227 11.40 14.99 13.64
CA SER A 227 10.16 15.52 14.21
C SER A 227 10.35 15.95 15.66
N ASP A 228 10.97 15.11 16.49
CA ASP A 228 11.27 15.41 17.90
C ASP A 228 12.18 16.64 18.06
N CYS A 229 13.12 16.82 17.13
CA CYS A 229 14.13 17.87 17.16
C CYS A 229 13.53 19.25 16.84
N TRP A 230 12.59 19.32 15.90
CA TRP A 230 12.15 20.61 15.36
C TRP A 230 10.69 20.97 15.65
N ARG A 231 9.81 19.99 15.93
CA ARG A 231 8.39 20.21 16.26
C ARG A 231 7.79 21.39 15.49
N TRP A 232 7.71 21.23 14.18
CA TRP A 232 7.41 22.34 13.27
C TRP A 232 6.06 23.02 13.61
N GLU A 233 5.16 22.29 14.26
CA GLU A 233 3.88 22.73 14.80
C GLU A 233 4.03 23.84 15.86
N ASP A 234 5.09 23.82 16.66
CA ASP A 234 5.32 24.77 17.77
C ASP A 234 5.89 26.12 17.28
N HIS A 235 6.40 26.19 16.04
CA HIS A 235 7.26 27.29 15.60
C HIS A 235 6.74 28.05 14.38
N LEU A 236 5.73 27.52 13.70
CA LEU A 236 5.22 28.12 12.50
C LEU A 236 3.90 28.83 12.81
N ILE A 237 3.90 30.16 12.61
CA ILE A 237 2.67 30.94 12.61
C ILE A 237 1.79 30.28 11.54
N PRO A 238 0.59 29.76 11.91
CA PRO A 238 -0.33 29.22 10.93
C PRO A 238 -0.44 30.23 9.80
N LEU A 239 -0.18 29.81 8.56
CA LEU A 239 -0.39 30.68 7.42
C LEU A 239 -1.88 31.00 7.40
N SER A 240 -2.27 32.14 7.98
CA SER A 240 -3.60 32.71 7.83
C SER A 240 -3.75 32.93 6.34
N PHE A 241 -4.52 32.07 5.67
CA PHE A 241 -4.67 32.11 4.22
C PHE A 241 -5.28 33.47 3.82
N VAL A 242 -4.44 34.43 3.43
CA VAL A 242 -4.83 35.78 2.96
C VAL A 242 -5.38 35.64 1.53
N GLY A 243 -6.50 34.93 1.39
CA GLY A 243 -7.07 34.60 0.09
C GLY A 243 -8.26 33.65 0.11
N ALA A 244 -8.62 33.08 1.26
CA ALA A 244 -9.97 32.53 1.37
C ALA A 244 -10.95 33.72 1.22
N PRO A 245 -11.83 33.73 0.21
CA PRO A 245 -12.87 34.75 0.14
C PRO A 245 -13.61 34.74 1.49
N PRO A 246 -13.95 35.91 2.07
CA PRO A 246 -14.74 35.95 3.28
C PRO A 246 -15.94 35.05 3.05
N SER A 247 -16.13 34.06 3.93
CA SER A 247 -17.27 33.17 3.87
C SER A 247 -18.50 34.04 3.69
N THR A 248 -19.09 34.01 2.49
CA THR A 248 -20.39 34.61 2.28
C THR A 248 -21.29 33.96 3.31
N PRO A 249 -22.09 34.72 4.08
CA PRO A 249 -23.02 34.13 5.03
C PRO A 249 -24.01 33.27 4.22
N VAL A 250 -23.69 31.98 4.10
CA VAL A 250 -24.58 30.97 3.56
C VAL A 250 -25.53 30.66 4.70
N GLU A 251 -26.74 31.20 4.60
CA GLU A 251 -27.88 30.73 5.39
C GLU A 251 -28.03 29.21 5.17
N GLY A 252 -27.85 28.45 6.25
CA GLY A 252 -28.72 27.31 6.51
C GLY A 252 -28.31 25.89 6.09
N HIS A 253 -27.04 25.59 5.81
CA HIS A 253 -26.62 24.18 5.73
C HIS A 253 -25.30 23.92 6.49
N PRO A 254 -25.26 23.00 7.46
CA PRO A 254 -24.06 22.70 8.22
C PRO A 254 -23.00 22.07 7.30
N ALA A 255 -21.85 22.74 7.19
CA ALA A 255 -20.67 22.18 6.55
C ALA A 255 -20.21 20.94 7.34
N SER A 256 -20.07 19.83 6.61
CA SER A 256 -19.72 18.51 7.11
C SER A 256 -18.29 18.49 7.68
N SER A 257 -18.17 18.14 8.97
CA SER A 257 -16.92 17.92 9.72
C SER A 257 -16.30 16.52 9.50
N HIS A 258 -16.74 15.77 8.48
CA HIS A 258 -16.41 14.34 8.32
C HIS A 258 -14.95 14.03 7.97
N ALA A 259 -14.19 14.96 7.38
CA ALA A 259 -12.82 14.68 6.93
C ALA A 259 -11.84 14.51 8.10
N GLU A 260 -12.05 15.22 9.21
CA GLU A 260 -11.25 15.04 10.43
C GLU A 260 -11.62 13.76 11.17
N GLU A 261 -12.89 13.35 11.12
CA GLU A 261 -13.40 12.16 11.82
C GLU A 261 -12.90 10.86 11.18
N GLN A 262 -12.85 10.76 9.84
CA GLN A 262 -12.24 9.60 9.16
C GLN A 262 -10.73 9.49 9.38
N SER A 263 -10.03 10.63 9.49
CA SER A 263 -8.60 10.66 9.84
C SER A 263 -8.37 10.24 11.28
N ALA A 264 -9.20 10.71 12.21
CA ALA A 264 -9.14 10.33 13.62
C ALA A 264 -9.48 8.85 13.85
N MET A 265 -10.45 8.30 13.10
CA MET A 265 -10.83 6.88 13.17
C MET A 265 -9.72 5.97 12.62
N SER A 266 -9.04 6.39 11.54
CA SER A 266 -7.86 5.68 11.04
C SER A 266 -6.71 5.70 12.07
N GLN A 267 -6.47 6.83 12.73
CA GLN A 267 -5.38 6.96 13.71
C GLN A 267 -5.67 6.22 15.02
N ALA A 268 -6.92 6.26 15.52
CA ALA A 268 -7.36 5.51 16.70
C ALA A 268 -7.32 3.99 16.48
N TYR A 269 -7.64 3.51 15.27
CA TYR A 269 -7.49 2.10 14.91
C TYR A 269 -6.01 1.67 14.95
N TRP A 270 -5.09 2.48 14.43
CA TRP A 270 -3.65 2.18 14.48
C TRP A 270 -3.09 2.18 15.90
N ASP A 271 -3.50 3.11 16.75
CA ASP A 271 -3.06 3.15 18.15
C ASP A 271 -3.52 1.89 18.92
N HIS A 272 -4.71 1.35 18.62
CA HIS A 272 -5.23 0.11 19.22
C HIS A 272 -4.55 -1.16 18.70
N VAL A 273 -4.27 -1.23 17.38
CA VAL A 273 -3.57 -2.37 16.76
C VAL A 273 -2.10 -2.44 17.18
N LEU A 274 -1.42 -1.29 17.30
CA LEU A 274 -0.03 -1.22 17.75
C LEU A 274 0.13 -1.60 19.23
N TYR A 275 -0.84 -1.26 20.09
CA TYR A 275 -0.83 -1.65 21.50
C TYR A 275 -1.04 -3.16 21.71
N SER A 276 -1.76 -3.81 20.81
CA SER A 276 -2.03 -5.26 20.88
C SER A 276 -0.83 -6.10 20.43
N ALA A 277 0.03 -5.57 19.57
CA ALA A 277 1.19 -6.28 19.01
C ALA A 277 2.44 -6.29 19.92
N SER A 278 2.48 -5.50 21.00
CA SER A 278 3.66 -5.40 21.88
C SER A 278 3.75 -6.43 23.01
N ASN A 279 2.77 -7.35 23.14
CA ASN A 279 2.70 -8.30 24.26
C ASN A 279 2.79 -9.78 23.83
N GLN A 280 3.71 -10.14 22.92
CA GLN A 280 3.99 -11.54 22.60
C GLN A 280 5.44 -11.89 22.90
N GLU A 281 5.68 -12.44 24.10
CA GLU A 281 6.98 -12.97 24.53
C GLU A 281 7.33 -14.29 23.83
N ASP A 282 8.63 -14.42 23.55
CA ASP A 282 9.45 -15.52 23.04
C ASP A 282 8.84 -16.94 22.97
N LEU A 283 8.75 -17.47 21.74
CA LEU A 283 8.64 -18.90 21.45
C LEU A 283 9.88 -19.42 20.68
N PRO A 284 10.32 -20.66 20.94
CA PRO A 284 11.63 -21.15 20.49
C PRO A 284 11.63 -21.63 19.03
N THR A 285 12.74 -21.36 18.35
CA THR A 285 12.99 -21.72 16.95
C THR A 285 13.37 -23.21 16.80
N PRO A 286 12.75 -23.99 15.88
CA PRO A 286 13.24 -25.32 15.53
C PRO A 286 13.95 -25.37 14.17
N GLY A 287 15.22 -25.81 14.21
CA GLY A 287 15.76 -26.92 13.41
C GLY A 287 15.85 -26.82 11.87
N THR A 288 17.09 -26.75 11.37
CA THR A 288 17.49 -26.78 9.95
C THR A 288 17.63 -28.20 9.35
N ARG A 289 17.43 -28.31 8.02
CA ARG A 289 17.82 -29.33 7.00
C ARG A 289 16.63 -30.15 6.43
N THR A 290 16.51 -30.44 5.12
CA THR A 290 17.48 -30.92 4.09
C THR A 290 17.12 -30.55 2.62
N ASN A 291 18.12 -30.67 1.72
CA ASN A 291 18.18 -30.56 0.24
C ASN A 291 17.13 -31.43 -0.53
N ASP A 292 16.82 -31.33 -1.84
CA ASP A 292 17.67 -31.16 -3.05
C ASP A 292 16.82 -31.02 -4.37
N CYS A 293 17.49 -30.72 -5.50
CA CYS A 293 17.09 -30.80 -6.94
C CYS A 293 16.18 -29.68 -7.53
N THR A 294 16.43 -29.01 -8.68
CA THR A 294 17.23 -29.33 -9.88
C THR A 294 17.64 -28.04 -10.61
N SER A 295 18.86 -27.99 -11.17
CA SER A 295 19.45 -26.79 -11.78
C SER A 295 18.98 -26.48 -13.20
N LEU A 296 18.67 -25.20 -13.46
CA LEU A 296 18.70 -24.60 -14.79
C LEU A 296 19.79 -23.53 -14.83
N ARG A 297 20.68 -23.65 -15.83
CA ARG A 297 21.86 -22.78 -16.06
C ARG A 297 21.47 -21.30 -16.11
N SER A 298 21.88 -20.54 -15.10
CA SER A 298 21.91 -19.08 -15.14
C SER A 298 23.30 -18.56 -15.55
N ARG A 299 23.30 -17.54 -16.42
CA ARG A 299 24.48 -16.74 -16.81
C ARG A 299 25.16 -16.14 -15.56
N PRO A 300 26.48 -15.86 -15.60
CA PRO A 300 27.20 -15.28 -14.46
C PRO A 300 26.67 -13.87 -14.18
N ASN A 301 25.88 -13.76 -13.11
CA ASN A 301 25.36 -12.49 -12.62
C ASN A 301 26.41 -11.91 -11.66
N ALA A 302 26.93 -10.73 -11.97
CA ALA A 302 27.94 -10.06 -11.18
C ALA A 302 27.47 -9.87 -9.71
N ASP A 303 28.28 -10.36 -8.78
CA ASP A 303 28.40 -10.00 -7.37
C ASP A 303 27.11 -9.60 -6.61
N LYS A 304 26.24 -10.58 -6.36
CA LYS A 304 25.23 -10.49 -5.28
C LYS A 304 25.87 -10.93 -3.95
N THR A 305 26.82 -10.17 -3.43
CA THR A 305 27.17 -10.35 -2.01
C THR A 305 26.01 -9.83 -1.16
N PRO A 306 25.44 -10.64 -0.25
CA PRO A 306 24.37 -10.20 0.63
C PRO A 306 24.89 -9.06 1.52
N TRP A 307 24.20 -7.92 1.48
CA TRP A 307 24.57 -6.71 2.19
C TRP A 307 24.29 -6.89 3.69
N ILE A 308 25.27 -6.57 4.54
CA ILE A 308 25.14 -6.70 5.99
C ILE A 308 24.74 -5.32 6.55
N PRO A 309 23.57 -5.17 7.19
CA PRO A 309 23.17 -3.94 7.86
C PRO A 309 24.20 -3.54 8.93
N ALA A 310 24.54 -2.25 9.02
CA ALA A 310 25.30 -1.75 10.16
C ALA A 310 24.49 -1.99 11.46
N LYS A 311 25.16 -2.33 12.57
CA LYS A 311 24.48 -2.56 13.86
C LYS A 311 23.74 -1.29 14.29
N ARG A 312 22.45 -1.43 14.67
CA ARG A 312 21.53 -0.36 15.10
C ARG A 312 22.14 0.61 16.14
N GLU A 313 22.97 0.10 17.03
CA GLU A 313 23.69 0.87 18.07
C GLU A 313 24.65 1.93 17.49
N GLN A 314 25.19 1.72 16.28
CA GLN A 314 26.12 2.66 15.65
C GLN A 314 25.41 3.88 15.04
N LEU A 315 24.15 3.73 14.61
CA LEU A 315 23.36 4.81 14.00
C LEU A 315 22.84 5.82 15.03
N CYS A 316 22.37 5.36 16.19
CA CYS A 316 22.03 6.24 17.31
C CYS A 316 23.25 7.01 17.86
N SER A 317 24.46 6.46 17.71
CA SER A 317 25.70 7.16 18.06
C SER A 317 26.11 8.24 17.03
N LEU A 318 25.83 7.99 15.74
CA LEU A 318 26.12 8.92 14.63
C LEU A 318 25.18 10.13 14.61
N LEU A 319 23.94 9.92 15.08
CA LEU A 319 22.92 10.93 15.25
C LEU A 319 22.66 11.19 16.75
N SER A 320 23.70 11.39 17.56
CA SER A 320 23.49 12.12 18.81
C SER A 320 22.94 13.50 18.41
N PHE A 321 21.62 13.65 18.52
CA PHE A 321 20.76 14.66 17.88
C PHE A 321 21.17 16.12 18.11
N VAL A 322 22.14 16.33 18.98
CA VAL A 322 22.78 17.60 19.33
C VAL A 322 23.33 18.34 18.10
N ASN A 323 23.71 17.69 16.99
CA ASN A 323 24.32 18.40 15.86
C ASN A 323 23.33 18.88 14.77
N LEU A 324 22.18 18.22 14.57
CA LEU A 324 21.25 18.60 13.50
C LEU A 324 20.56 19.93 13.80
N SER A 325 20.02 20.13 15.00
CA SER A 325 19.42 21.40 15.41
C SER A 325 20.42 22.56 15.43
N LEU A 326 21.72 22.30 15.64
CA LEU A 326 22.74 23.34 15.62
C LEU A 326 23.10 23.80 14.20
N THR A 327 23.02 22.90 13.23
CA THR A 327 23.48 23.14 11.85
C THR A 327 22.35 23.33 10.84
N HIS A 328 21.14 22.86 11.16
CA HIS A 328 19.97 22.85 10.28
C HIS A 328 18.71 23.39 10.97
N THR A 329 17.75 23.78 10.15
CA THR A 329 16.43 24.28 10.54
C THR A 329 15.36 23.69 9.63
N THR A 330 14.10 23.79 10.02
CA THR A 330 12.96 23.44 9.17
C THR A 330 12.81 24.44 8.03
N GLY A 331 12.52 23.90 6.84
CA GLY A 331 12.12 24.63 5.66
C GLY A 331 10.62 24.52 5.45
N ILE A 332 10.23 24.20 4.22
CA ILE A 332 8.83 24.00 3.84
C ILE A 332 8.25 22.76 4.52
N VAL A 333 7.02 22.88 4.99
CA VAL A 333 6.18 21.76 5.42
C VAL A 333 5.08 21.58 4.38
N GLU A 334 5.03 20.42 3.76
CA GLU A 334 4.09 20.08 2.71
C GLU A 334 3.29 18.84 3.09
N ARG A 335 1.97 18.89 2.93
CA ARG A 335 1.11 17.71 2.93
C ARG A 335 0.70 17.37 1.52
N SER A 336 0.98 16.16 1.06
CA SER A 336 0.65 15.74 -0.32
C SER A 336 0.73 14.23 -0.50
N LEU A 337 0.32 13.75 -1.68
CA LEU A 337 0.69 12.42 -2.19
C LEU A 337 1.79 12.53 -3.25
N ARG A 338 2.92 11.86 -3.00
CA ARG A 338 4.07 11.79 -3.92
C ARG A 338 4.33 10.35 -4.40
N ARG A 339 4.72 10.19 -5.65
CA ARG A 339 5.06 8.88 -6.25
C ARG A 339 6.56 8.61 -6.22
N ILE A 340 6.94 7.38 -5.92
CA ILE A 340 8.35 6.94 -5.93
C ILE A 340 8.82 6.89 -7.39
N LYS A 341 9.63 7.87 -7.78
CA LYS A 341 10.25 7.92 -9.11
C LYS A 341 11.50 7.05 -9.19
N SER A 342 12.35 7.11 -8.17
CA SER A 342 13.56 6.29 -8.09
C SER A 342 14.00 6.06 -6.66
N ILE A 343 14.67 4.92 -6.44
CA ILE A 343 15.23 4.51 -5.16
C ILE A 343 16.75 4.43 -5.33
N LYS A 344 17.49 5.25 -4.57
CA LYS A 344 18.95 5.22 -4.55
C LYS A 344 19.41 4.69 -3.20
N CYS A 345 19.92 3.46 -3.20
CA CYS A 345 20.53 2.87 -2.00
C CYS A 345 21.78 3.68 -1.58
N PRO A 346 22.12 3.68 -0.28
CA PRO A 346 23.39 4.26 0.16
C PRO A 346 24.55 3.58 -0.56
N GLN A 347 25.57 4.36 -0.95
CA GLN A 347 26.79 3.77 -1.50
C GLN A 347 27.46 2.94 -0.41
N ARG A 348 27.98 1.76 -0.78
CA ARG A 348 28.68 0.85 0.14
C ARG A 348 29.63 1.65 1.01
N TRP A 349 29.44 1.57 2.33
CA TRP A 349 30.26 2.28 3.28
C TRP A 349 31.72 1.86 3.09
N SER A 350 32.49 2.74 2.46
CA SER A 350 33.95 2.72 2.55
C SER A 350 34.30 3.57 3.77
N PRO A 351 34.92 3.00 4.83
CA PRO A 351 35.31 3.76 6.00
C PRO A 351 36.05 5.02 5.54
N PRO A 352 35.57 6.23 5.89
CA PRO A 352 36.25 7.44 5.47
C PRO A 352 37.66 7.39 6.05
N ALA A 353 38.68 7.51 5.19
CA ALA A 353 40.09 7.53 5.61
C ALA A 353 40.44 8.78 6.44
N ILE A 354 39.49 9.70 6.63
CA ILE A 354 39.69 11.00 7.24
C ILE A 354 39.25 10.93 8.69
N ARG A 355 40.22 10.99 9.61
CA ARG A 355 39.95 11.25 11.03
C ARG A 355 39.46 12.71 11.15
N PRO A 356 38.36 12.98 11.85
CA PRO A 356 37.91 14.36 12.07
C PRO A 356 38.96 15.06 12.94
N THR A 357 39.72 15.99 12.36
CA THR A 357 40.77 16.74 13.06
C THR A 357 40.31 18.12 13.54
N ASP A 358 39.04 18.53 13.31
CA ASP A 358 38.53 19.83 13.75
C ASP A 358 37.20 19.72 14.50
N ASP A 359 37.14 20.46 15.61
CA ASP A 359 36.16 20.42 16.71
C ASP A 359 34.77 21.04 16.36
N ARG A 360 34.50 21.33 15.09
CA ARG A 360 33.25 21.97 14.66
C ARG A 360 32.59 21.19 13.51
N ALA A 361 31.50 20.49 13.84
CA ALA A 361 30.67 19.82 12.86
C ALA A 361 30.05 20.84 11.90
N SER A 362 30.62 21.01 10.71
CA SER A 362 30.02 21.82 9.65
C SER A 362 28.76 21.14 9.12
N ALA A 363 27.75 21.92 8.71
CA ALA A 363 26.50 21.38 8.14
C ALA A 363 26.78 20.41 6.98
N ALA A 364 27.74 20.76 6.11
CA ALA A 364 28.19 19.90 5.01
C ALA A 364 28.84 18.58 5.46
N ALA A 365 29.49 18.53 6.62
CA ALA A 365 30.00 17.28 7.16
C ALA A 365 28.86 16.39 7.69
N VAL A 366 27.88 17.01 8.37
CA VAL A 366 26.68 16.32 8.89
C VAL A 366 25.87 15.72 7.74
N GLU A 367 25.56 16.49 6.70
CA GLU A 367 24.81 15.99 5.54
C GLU A 367 25.53 14.86 4.81
N ARG A 368 26.84 14.98 4.59
CA ARG A 368 27.63 13.88 3.98
C ARG A 368 27.53 12.61 4.80
N ALA A 369 27.62 12.71 6.12
CA ALA A 369 27.49 11.55 7.00
C ALA A 369 26.08 10.92 6.91
N ILE A 370 25.02 11.74 6.83
CA ILE A 370 23.66 11.27 6.66
C ILE A 370 23.49 10.60 5.28
N LEU A 371 23.86 11.27 4.19
CA LEU A 371 23.68 10.78 2.83
C LEU A 371 24.45 9.49 2.52
N LEU A 372 25.59 9.26 3.19
CA LEU A 372 26.34 8.01 3.08
C LEU A 372 25.63 6.82 3.76
N ASN A 373 24.76 7.08 4.73
CA ASN A 373 24.16 6.06 5.58
C ASN A 373 22.64 5.93 5.40
N LYS A 374 22.02 6.72 4.52
CA LYS A 374 20.56 6.71 4.29
C LYS A 374 20.24 6.40 2.85
N ALA A 375 19.12 5.71 2.63
CA ALA A 375 18.58 5.57 1.29
C ALA A 375 17.88 6.87 0.89
N ARG A 376 17.90 7.17 -0.41
CA ARG A 376 17.26 8.35 -0.99
C ARG A 376 16.12 7.90 -1.88
N LEU A 377 14.91 8.31 -1.53
CA LEU A 377 13.74 8.18 -2.39
C LEU A 377 13.55 9.50 -3.12
N VAL A 378 13.62 9.47 -4.45
CA VAL A 378 13.21 10.61 -5.26
C VAL A 378 11.71 10.47 -5.48
N LEU A 379 10.96 11.40 -4.92
CA LEU A 379 9.50 11.41 -4.99
C LEU A 379 9.04 12.52 -5.92
N GLU A 380 8.21 12.17 -6.91
CA GLU A 380 7.62 13.12 -7.85
C GLU A 380 6.17 13.47 -7.48
N PRO A 381 5.67 14.66 -7.85
CA PRO A 381 4.26 15.01 -7.67
C PRO A 381 3.33 14.00 -8.35
N THR A 382 2.17 13.75 -7.75
CA THR A 382 1.09 12.99 -8.41
C THR A 382 0.22 13.95 -9.22
N SER A 383 -0.35 13.47 -10.34
CA SER A 383 -1.35 14.24 -11.10
C SER A 383 -2.54 14.61 -10.23
N THR A 384 -3.09 15.82 -10.40
CA THR A 384 -4.31 16.23 -9.69
C THR A 384 -5.49 15.30 -9.99
N GLY A 385 -6.33 15.05 -8.98
CA GLY A 385 -7.52 14.19 -9.11
C GLY A 385 -7.22 12.70 -9.31
N TRP A 386 -6.01 12.23 -8.97
CA TRP A 386 -5.59 10.83 -9.12
C TRP A 386 -6.44 9.82 -8.36
N ASP A 387 -7.09 10.25 -7.30
CA ASP A 387 -7.93 9.46 -6.40
C ASP A 387 -9.42 9.69 -6.60
N GLY A 388 -9.84 10.56 -7.53
CA GLY A 388 -11.23 10.97 -7.65
C GLY A 388 -11.79 11.62 -6.37
N GLY A 389 -10.94 12.16 -5.49
CA GLY A 389 -11.32 12.73 -4.21
C GLY A 389 -11.47 11.73 -3.05
N LEU A 390 -11.13 10.45 -3.24
CA LEU A 390 -11.27 9.41 -2.20
C LEU A 390 -10.32 9.60 -1.00
N ILE A 391 -9.22 10.35 -1.16
CA ILE A 391 -8.23 10.61 -0.12
C ILE A 391 -8.04 12.12 -0.02
N ALA A 392 -9.12 12.82 0.36
CA ALA A 392 -9.21 14.28 0.37
C ALA A 392 -8.00 14.98 1.01
N ILE A 393 -7.44 14.40 2.08
CA ILE A 393 -6.30 14.94 2.82
C ILE A 393 -4.98 14.99 2.01
N CYS A 394 -4.86 14.19 0.95
CA CYS A 394 -3.69 14.12 0.08
C CYS A 394 -4.01 14.28 -1.42
N SER A 395 -5.27 14.52 -1.80
CA SER A 395 -5.68 14.67 -3.21
C SER A 395 -5.02 15.89 -3.86
N GLU A 396 -4.87 16.97 -3.10
CA GLU A 396 -4.21 18.21 -3.52
C GLU A 396 -3.05 18.53 -2.57
N PRO A 397 -1.87 18.88 -3.09
CA PRO A 397 -0.76 19.24 -2.24
C PRO A 397 -1.00 20.59 -1.54
N ASN A 398 -0.70 20.64 -0.25
CA ASN A 398 -0.92 21.81 0.59
C ASN A 398 0.36 22.18 1.34
N ILE A 399 0.79 23.45 1.24
CA ILE A 399 1.88 23.99 2.05
C ILE A 399 1.32 24.38 3.40
N LEU A 400 1.64 23.58 4.42
CA LEU A 400 1.19 23.83 5.80
C LEU A 400 1.97 24.98 6.43
N ALA A 401 3.26 25.08 6.10
CA ALA A 401 4.12 26.13 6.59
C ALA A 401 5.35 26.35 5.71
N ALA A 402 5.90 27.57 5.76
CA ALA A 402 7.09 27.94 5.04
C ALA A 402 7.91 28.96 5.86
N PRO A 403 9.25 28.95 5.74
CA PRO A 403 10.09 29.94 6.39
C PRO A 403 9.81 31.34 5.81
N LYS A 404 9.80 32.37 6.68
CA LYS A 404 9.57 33.77 6.27
C LYS A 404 10.67 34.35 5.38
N HIS A 405 11.87 33.79 5.46
CA HIS A 405 13.01 34.25 4.68
C HIS A 405 13.00 33.55 3.31
N ILE A 406 13.05 34.37 2.27
CA ILE A 406 12.93 33.98 0.85
C ILE A 406 13.88 32.81 0.56
N LEU A 407 13.30 31.64 0.24
CA LEU A 407 14.06 30.54 -0.34
C LEU A 407 14.58 30.97 -1.70
N SER A 408 15.82 30.60 -2.02
CA SER A 408 16.44 30.93 -3.31
C SER A 408 15.69 30.32 -4.50
N GLN A 409 14.88 29.29 -4.27
CA GLN A 409 14.04 28.63 -5.26
C GLN A 409 12.63 28.44 -4.69
N GLU A 410 11.62 28.93 -5.41
CA GLU A 410 10.22 28.69 -5.10
C GLU A 410 9.89 27.21 -5.30
N HIS A 411 9.49 26.53 -4.23
CA HIS A 411 9.08 25.13 -4.27
C HIS A 411 7.61 25.06 -4.71
N ASP A 412 7.35 24.40 -5.84
CA ASP A 412 6.01 24.13 -6.35
C ASP A 412 5.66 22.66 -6.07
N PRO A 413 4.75 22.36 -5.13
CA PRO A 413 4.38 20.98 -4.80
C PRO A 413 3.84 20.16 -5.97
N LEU A 414 3.32 20.80 -7.02
CA LEU A 414 2.77 20.15 -8.21
C LEU A 414 3.83 19.83 -9.27
N LYS A 415 5.04 20.36 -9.14
CA LYS A 415 6.11 20.21 -10.15
C LYS A 415 7.43 19.72 -9.57
N THR A 416 7.78 20.16 -8.36
CA THR A 416 9.09 19.93 -7.76
C THR A 416 9.18 18.52 -7.20
N GLU A 417 10.25 17.80 -7.55
CA GLU A 417 10.61 16.53 -6.91
C GLU A 417 11.20 16.77 -5.52
N ILE A 418 10.94 15.86 -4.58
CA ILE A 418 11.56 15.89 -3.25
C ILE A 418 12.45 14.67 -3.06
N ILE A 419 13.52 14.84 -2.28
CA ILE A 419 14.43 13.76 -1.89
C ILE A 419 14.13 13.40 -0.44
N LEU A 420 13.36 12.33 -0.24
CA LEU A 420 13.06 11.79 1.07
C LEU A 420 14.22 10.88 1.52
N LEU A 421 14.78 11.16 2.69
CA LEU A 421 15.77 10.28 3.32
C LEU A 421 15.07 9.28 4.23
N ILE A 422 15.43 8.01 4.09
CA ILE A 422 14.95 6.95 4.98
C ILE A 422 16.11 6.06 5.45
N ASP A 423 15.91 5.47 6.61
CA ASP A 423 16.67 4.35 7.14
C ASP A 423 16.63 3.22 6.13
N TRP A 424 17.82 2.70 5.84
CA TRP A 424 17.96 1.59 4.93
C TRP A 424 18.00 0.30 5.76
N ASP A 425 16.83 -0.28 6.01
CA ASP A 425 16.78 -1.70 6.26
C ASP A 425 16.46 -2.42 4.94
N ALA A 426 17.11 -3.57 4.74
CA ALA A 426 17.01 -4.30 3.47
C ALA A 426 15.57 -4.73 3.16
N SER A 427 14.75 -4.96 4.21
CA SER A 427 13.36 -5.39 4.07
C SER A 427 12.47 -4.24 3.59
N THR A 428 12.54 -3.06 4.21
CA THR A 428 11.79 -1.85 3.78
C THR A 428 12.17 -1.43 2.37
N LEU A 429 13.45 -1.43 2.02
CA LEU A 429 13.88 -1.11 0.67
C LEU A 429 13.42 -2.15 -0.37
N ALA A 430 13.34 -3.42 0.00
CA ALA A 430 12.80 -4.46 -0.89
C ALA A 430 11.29 -4.32 -1.10
N SER A 431 10.56 -3.82 -0.09
CA SER A 431 9.12 -3.57 -0.11
C SER A 431 8.75 -2.34 -0.93
N LEU A 432 9.57 -1.28 -0.92
CA LEU A 432 9.34 -0.06 -1.71
C LEU A 432 9.51 -0.33 -3.22
N LYS A 433 8.50 0.00 -4.02
CA LYS A 433 8.53 -0.11 -5.48
C LYS A 433 8.39 1.24 -6.17
N VAL A 434 9.06 1.38 -7.31
CA VAL A 434 8.86 2.53 -8.21
C VAL A 434 7.40 2.57 -8.66
N GLY A 435 6.80 3.75 -8.63
CA GLY A 435 5.40 4.00 -8.96
C GLY A 435 4.44 3.95 -7.77
N MET A 436 4.82 3.35 -6.63
CA MET A 436 4.01 3.44 -5.41
C MET A 436 3.89 4.90 -4.96
N GLY A 437 2.74 5.27 -4.41
CA GLY A 437 2.52 6.58 -3.83
C GLY A 437 2.59 6.54 -2.31
N LEU A 438 3.22 7.55 -1.73
CA LEU A 438 3.26 7.82 -0.31
C LEU A 438 2.48 9.12 -0.11
N GLY A 439 1.52 9.13 0.82
CA GLY A 439 0.71 10.29 1.17
C GLY A 439 0.97 10.64 2.62
N GLY A 440 1.32 11.89 2.89
CA GLY A 440 1.73 12.27 4.23
C GLY A 440 2.12 13.73 4.35
N THR A 441 2.77 14.05 5.46
CA THR A 441 3.38 15.35 5.73
C THR A 441 4.90 15.23 5.61
N TYR A 442 5.47 16.02 4.71
CA TYR A 442 6.90 16.09 4.41
C TYR A 442 7.47 17.39 4.92
N VAL A 443 8.64 17.31 5.56
CA VAL A 443 9.31 18.48 6.10
C VAL A 443 10.70 18.61 5.49
N GLN A 444 10.95 19.76 4.88
CA GLN A 444 12.25 20.09 4.31
C GLN A 444 13.24 20.42 5.43
N VAL A 445 14.47 19.93 5.31
CA VAL A 445 15.59 20.27 6.17
C VAL A 445 16.53 21.20 5.42
N LEU A 446 16.82 22.36 6.01
CA LEU A 446 17.68 23.40 5.44
C LEU A 446 18.88 23.66 6.35
N ARG A 447 20.04 23.98 5.78
CA ARG A 447 21.19 24.44 6.58
C ARG A 447 20.94 25.84 7.14
N LYS A 448 21.40 26.10 8.37
CA LYS A 448 21.33 27.43 9.01
C LYS A 448 22.34 28.42 8.43
N ASP A 449 23.50 27.94 7.97
CA ASP A 449 24.56 28.78 7.40
C ASP A 449 24.21 29.31 6.00
N SER A 450 23.39 28.58 5.23
CA SER A 450 22.89 29.03 3.93
C SER A 450 22.01 30.28 4.01
N ALA A 451 21.39 30.56 5.17
CA ALA A 451 20.60 31.78 5.35
C ALA A 451 21.46 33.05 5.54
N ALA A 452 22.75 32.91 5.86
CA ALA A 452 23.62 34.03 6.21
C ALA A 452 24.50 34.53 5.04
N LEU A 453 24.60 33.78 3.94
CA LEU A 453 25.56 34.06 2.87
C LEU A 453 24.83 34.31 1.55
N GLY A 454 24.55 35.59 1.27
CA GLY A 454 24.09 36.08 -0.04
C GLY A 454 25.16 36.03 -1.15
N ASP A 455 26.16 35.15 -1.03
CA ASP A 455 27.23 34.99 -2.01
C ASP A 455 26.75 34.12 -3.18
N ARG A 456 26.31 34.80 -4.24
CA ARG A 456 25.72 34.21 -5.45
C ARG A 456 26.74 33.60 -6.42
N ASP A 457 28.04 33.64 -6.13
CA ASP A 457 29.07 33.48 -7.18
C ASP A 457 29.71 32.08 -7.29
N ASN A 458 29.21 31.04 -6.61
CA ASN A 458 29.71 29.65 -6.79
C ASN A 458 28.62 28.68 -7.29
N GLU A 459 28.28 28.87 -8.56
CA GLU A 459 27.08 28.40 -9.27
C GLU A 459 27.06 26.91 -9.70
N LYS A 460 27.86 26.02 -9.10
CA LYS A 460 27.84 24.57 -9.44
C LYS A 460 27.91 23.64 -8.24
N SER A 461 27.62 24.14 -7.05
CA SER A 461 27.40 23.28 -5.89
C SER A 461 26.13 22.47 -6.13
N ASP A 462 26.36 21.19 -6.44
CA ASP A 462 25.42 20.08 -6.57
C ASP A 462 24.14 20.26 -5.76
N VAL A 463 23.00 19.89 -6.36
CA VAL A 463 21.57 20.05 -5.94
C VAL A 463 21.24 19.26 -4.65
N ALA A 464 22.22 19.08 -3.77
CA ALA A 464 22.19 18.23 -2.59
C ALA A 464 21.94 19.01 -1.28
N SER A 465 21.69 20.33 -1.31
CA SER A 465 21.62 21.14 -0.09
C SER A 465 20.30 21.06 0.68
N ALA A 466 19.25 20.43 0.12
CA ALA A 466 17.99 20.22 0.82
C ALA A 466 17.53 18.78 0.67
N PHE A 467 17.19 18.17 1.81
CA PHE A 467 16.57 16.87 1.87
C PHE A 467 15.29 16.95 2.72
N TRP A 468 14.46 15.93 2.64
CA TRP A 468 13.17 15.86 3.31
C TRP A 468 13.12 14.66 4.24
N TYR A 469 12.34 14.78 5.31
CA TYR A 469 11.90 13.65 6.13
C TYR A 469 10.37 13.54 6.11
N LEU A 470 9.85 12.37 6.48
CA LEU A 470 8.41 12.08 6.49
C LEU A 470 7.91 12.17 7.92
N ASP A 471 7.25 13.27 8.25
CA ASP A 471 6.75 13.56 9.59
C ASP A 471 5.56 12.67 9.96
N ASN A 472 4.60 12.55 9.04
CA ASN A 472 3.43 11.70 9.20
C ASN A 472 3.11 10.95 7.91
N LEU A 473 2.79 9.66 8.00
CA LEU A 473 2.32 8.84 6.88
C LEU A 473 0.81 8.62 7.01
N THR A 474 0.05 9.08 6.01
CA THR A 474 -1.42 9.02 6.01
C THR A 474 -1.96 7.99 5.03
N ALA A 475 -1.27 7.78 3.91
CA ALA A 475 -1.69 6.82 2.89
C ALA A 475 -0.50 6.19 2.19
N ILE A 476 -0.67 4.94 1.78
CA ILE A 476 0.19 4.28 0.80
C ILE A 476 -0.72 3.76 -0.29
N ILE A 477 -0.33 4.00 -1.55
CA ILE A 477 -1.03 3.46 -2.71
C ILE A 477 -0.08 2.59 -3.54
N PRO A 478 -0.55 1.44 -4.05
CA PRO A 478 0.23 0.62 -4.97
C PRO A 478 0.51 1.36 -6.29
N SER A 479 1.50 0.87 -7.04
CA SER A 479 1.91 1.42 -8.34
C SER A 479 0.80 1.34 -9.40
N PHE A 480 -0.09 0.37 -9.26
CA PHE A 480 -1.26 0.11 -10.11
C PHE A 480 -2.56 0.76 -9.61
N TRP A 481 -2.48 1.73 -8.68
CA TRP A 481 -3.66 2.44 -8.17
C TRP A 481 -4.57 2.91 -9.31
N SER A 482 -5.85 2.56 -9.22
CA SER A 482 -6.86 2.86 -10.22
C SER A 482 -8.14 3.31 -9.55
N VAL A 483 -8.75 4.35 -10.11
CA VAL A 483 -10.07 4.84 -9.71
C VAL A 483 -11.04 4.69 -10.86
N ARG A 484 -12.29 4.47 -10.49
CA ARG A 484 -13.40 4.51 -11.42
C ARG A 484 -13.61 5.95 -11.89
N LYS A 485 -13.64 6.16 -13.20
CA LYS A 485 -13.86 7.48 -13.82
C LYS A 485 -15.31 7.69 -14.18
#